data_AF-A0A2W6DL53-F1
#
_entry.id   AF-A0A2W6DL53-F1
#
_cell.length_a   1.000
_cell.length_b   1.000
_cell.length_c   1.000
_cell.angle_alpha   90.00
_cell.angle_beta   90.00
_cell.angle_gamma   90.00
#
_symmetry.space_group_name_H-M   'P 1'
#
loop_
_entity.id
_entity.type
_entity.pdbx_description
1 polymer ?
#
loop_
_entity_poly.entity_id
_entity_poly.type
_entity_poly.pdbx_seq_one_letter_code
_entity_poly.pdbx_strand_id
1 'polypeptide(L)'
;MLRKTAALIEGIRPDQIPAATPCPEYDAGALRNHLVGWVQFFEEMPGAVVYGMLFFEYVTYGWDLAIGTERQVPDDDAEAAVGLEVAQRMLSVEYRGAGMPFGDEVPVPEDASMVDRLFRPPAGHSPGDPGVS
;
A
#
# COMPACT_ATOMS: atom_id res chain seq x y z
N MET A 1 15.32 9.51 8.32
CA MET A 1 15.59 8.84 7.04
C MET A 1 15.31 9.77 5.87
N LEU A 2 14.09 10.32 5.75
CA LEU A 2 13.66 11.19 4.64
C LEU A 2 14.63 12.33 4.25
N ARG A 3 15.13 13.11 5.22
CA ARG A 3 16.13 14.17 4.93
C ARG A 3 17.42 13.66 4.29
N LYS A 4 17.88 12.47 4.67
CA LYS A 4 19.08 11.85 4.08
C LYS A 4 18.81 11.43 2.64
N THR A 5 17.63 10.88 2.37
CA THR A 5 17.19 10.51 1.02
C THR A 5 17.07 11.71 0.10
N ALA A 6 16.46 12.81 0.58
CA ALA A 6 16.36 14.06 -0.19
C ALA A 6 17.73 14.61 -0.58
N ALA A 7 18.67 14.69 0.37
CA ALA A 7 20.04 15.13 0.10
C ALA A 7 20.78 14.23 -0.91
N LEU A 8 20.51 12.92 -0.91
CA LEU A 8 21.07 12.00 -1.92
C LEU A 8 20.47 12.27 -3.30
N ILE A 9 19.15 12.45 -3.40
CA ILE A 9 18.46 12.77 -4.66
C ILE A 9 18.99 14.07 -5.26
N GLU A 10 19.11 15.12 -4.43
CA GLU A 10 19.63 16.43 -4.84
C GLU A 10 21.11 16.38 -5.24
N GLY A 11 21.88 15.46 -4.65
CA GLY A 11 23.33 15.31 -4.89
C GLY A 11 23.72 14.42 -6.08
N ILE A 12 22.77 13.79 -6.79
CA ILE A 12 23.09 12.94 -7.95
C ILE A 12 23.64 13.80 -9.09
N ARG A 13 24.89 13.54 -9.48
CA ARG A 13 25.53 14.21 -10.61
C ARG A 13 25.11 13.60 -11.96
N PRO A 14 25.20 14.34 -13.08
CA PRO A 14 24.84 13.83 -14.40
C PRO A 14 25.56 12.54 -14.81
N ASP A 15 26.84 12.39 -14.46
CA ASP A 15 27.64 11.19 -14.73
C ASP A 15 27.17 9.95 -13.96
N GLN A 16 26.44 10.14 -12.86
CA GLN A 16 25.94 9.07 -12.00
C GLN A 16 24.54 8.60 -12.38
N ILE A 17 23.83 9.31 -13.25
CA ILE A 17 22.47 8.96 -13.68
C ILE A 17 22.37 7.52 -14.23
N PRO A 18 23.27 7.05 -15.12
CA PRO A 18 23.17 5.69 -15.66
C PRO A 18 23.79 4.61 -14.75
N ALA A 19 24.19 4.94 -13.51
CA ALA A 19 24.82 3.97 -12.63
C ALA A 19 23.84 2.88 -12.20
N ALA A 20 24.28 1.62 -12.25
CA ALA A 20 23.49 0.49 -11.78
C ALA A 20 23.20 0.59 -10.27
N THR A 21 22.01 0.15 -9.87
CA THR A 21 21.65 -0.03 -8.45
C THR A 21 21.59 -1.51 -8.10
N PRO A 22 21.53 -1.89 -6.80
CA PRO A 22 21.26 -3.27 -6.41
C PRO A 22 19.89 -3.81 -6.86
N CYS A 23 18.94 -2.92 -7.21
CA CYS A 23 17.66 -3.28 -7.79
C CYS A 23 17.84 -3.42 -9.31
N PRO A 24 17.78 -4.62 -9.89
CA PRO A 24 18.07 -4.82 -11.30
C PRO A 24 17.09 -4.09 -12.24
N GLU A 25 15.93 -3.69 -11.74
CA GLU A 25 14.88 -2.95 -12.46
C GLU A 25 15.19 -1.45 -12.61
N TYR A 26 16.11 -0.89 -11.80
CA TYR A 26 16.37 0.55 -11.76
C TYR A 26 17.86 0.90 -11.86
N ASP A 27 18.21 1.77 -12.80
CA ASP A 27 19.42 2.60 -12.67
C ASP A 27 19.19 3.77 -11.70
N ALA A 28 20.25 4.51 -11.35
CA ALA A 28 20.16 5.60 -10.39
C ALA A 28 19.21 6.72 -10.84
N GLY A 29 19.10 6.96 -12.15
CA GLY A 29 18.16 7.92 -12.73
C GLY A 29 16.71 7.46 -12.59
N ALA A 30 16.43 6.22 -12.92
CA ALA A 30 15.12 5.59 -12.83
C ALA A 30 14.66 5.50 -11.36
N LEU A 31 15.53 5.10 -10.44
CA LEU A 31 15.23 5.06 -9.01
C LEU A 31 14.93 6.46 -8.45
N ARG A 32 15.73 7.47 -8.83
CA ARG A 32 15.45 8.87 -8.44
C ARG A 32 14.07 9.32 -8.93
N ASN A 33 13.79 9.09 -10.20
CA ASN A 33 12.52 9.49 -10.81
C ASN A 33 11.34 8.74 -10.19
N HIS A 34 11.51 7.45 -9.86
CA HIS A 34 10.51 6.67 -9.15
C HIS A 34 10.18 7.26 -7.78
N LEU A 35 11.19 7.63 -6.99
CA LEU A 35 10.99 8.26 -5.67
C LEU A 35 10.32 9.63 -5.76
N VAL A 36 10.78 10.49 -6.68
CA VAL A 36 10.19 11.82 -6.88
C VAL A 36 8.76 11.71 -7.40
N GLY A 37 8.50 10.76 -8.31
CA GLY A 37 7.17 10.51 -8.87
C GLY A 37 6.14 10.18 -7.80
N TRP A 38 6.49 9.36 -6.80
CA TRP A 38 5.60 9.09 -5.66
C TRP A 38 5.29 10.33 -4.82
N VAL A 39 6.29 11.17 -4.55
CA VAL A 39 6.07 12.42 -3.80
C VAL A 39 5.12 13.34 -4.55
N GLN A 40 5.31 13.49 -5.86
CA GLN A 40 4.44 14.30 -6.71
C GLN A 40 3.02 13.72 -6.78
N PHE A 41 2.89 12.39 -6.93
CA PHE A 41 1.60 11.71 -6.92
C PHE A 41 0.80 12.03 -5.64
N PHE A 42 1.42 11.93 -4.47
CA PHE A 42 0.75 12.24 -3.21
C PHE A 42 0.49 13.73 -2.99
N GLU A 43 1.37 14.61 -3.50
CA GLU A 43 1.19 16.07 -3.41
C GLU A 43 -0.06 16.56 -4.16
N GLU A 44 -0.42 15.89 -5.25
CA GLU A 44 -1.61 16.21 -6.06
C GLU A 44 -2.94 15.75 -5.42
N MET A 45 -2.89 14.89 -4.40
CA MET A 45 -4.08 14.31 -3.77
C MET A 45 -4.57 15.14 -2.57
N PRO A 46 -5.89 15.21 -2.32
CA PRO A 46 -6.40 15.79 -1.07
C PRO A 46 -5.84 15.03 0.15
N GLY A 47 -5.35 15.75 1.17
CA GLY A 47 -4.70 15.14 2.34
C GLY A 47 -5.56 14.11 3.09
N ALA A 48 -6.89 14.25 3.04
CA ALA A 48 -7.81 13.25 3.59
C ALA A 48 -7.72 11.89 2.85
N VAL A 49 -7.46 11.90 1.54
CA VAL A 49 -7.28 10.69 0.74
C VAL A 49 -5.94 10.05 1.07
N VAL A 50 -4.85 10.84 1.14
CA VAL A 50 -3.52 10.35 1.54
C VAL A 50 -3.56 9.73 2.94
N TYR A 51 -4.25 10.37 3.88
CA TYR A 51 -4.46 9.83 5.22
C TYR A 51 -5.22 8.50 5.19
N GLY A 52 -6.29 8.41 4.39
CA GLY A 52 -7.02 7.15 4.18
C GLY A 52 -6.13 6.02 3.66
N MET A 53 -5.26 6.31 2.67
CA MET A 53 -4.30 5.33 2.12
C MET A 53 -3.38 4.81 3.22
N LEU A 54 -2.73 5.72 3.94
CA LEU A 54 -1.79 5.36 5.00
C LEU A 54 -2.46 4.59 6.13
N PHE A 55 -3.68 4.98 6.50
CA PHE A 55 -4.47 4.27 7.50
C PHE A 55 -4.76 2.84 7.06
N PHE A 56 -5.22 2.66 5.82
CA PHE A 56 -5.52 1.33 5.26
C PHE A 56 -4.27 0.44 5.21
N GLU A 57 -3.14 0.95 4.73
CA GLU A 57 -1.85 0.23 4.70
C GLU A 57 -1.41 -0.18 6.11
N TYR A 58 -1.46 0.75 7.07
CA TYR A 58 -1.04 0.48 8.45
C TYR A 58 -1.89 -0.59 9.14
N VAL A 59 -3.20 -0.52 8.94
CA VAL A 59 -4.17 -1.42 9.56
C VAL A 59 -4.07 -2.81 8.93
N THR A 60 -3.97 -2.90 7.59
CA THR A 60 -3.82 -4.16 6.85
C THR A 60 -2.51 -4.87 7.17
N TYR A 61 -1.37 -4.17 7.11
CA TYR A 61 -0.10 -4.80 7.44
C TYR A 61 0.08 -5.07 8.94
N GLY A 62 -0.54 -4.26 9.80
CA GLY A 62 -0.62 -4.56 11.23
C GLY A 62 -1.32 -5.88 11.51
N TRP A 63 -2.40 -6.15 10.77
CA TRP A 63 -3.12 -7.42 10.81
C TRP A 63 -2.28 -8.59 10.27
N ASP A 64 -1.66 -8.44 9.10
CA ASP A 64 -0.78 -9.47 8.52
C ASP A 64 0.37 -9.83 9.46
N LEU A 65 0.97 -8.82 10.11
CA LEU A 65 2.00 -9.02 11.13
C LEU A 65 1.45 -9.77 12.34
N ALA A 66 0.25 -9.46 12.80
CA ALA A 66 -0.35 -10.16 13.93
C ALA A 66 -0.60 -11.64 13.62
N ILE A 67 -1.15 -11.94 12.44
CA ILE A 67 -1.32 -13.32 11.95
C ILE A 67 0.03 -14.03 11.82
N GLY A 68 0.98 -13.42 11.10
CA GLY A 68 2.31 -13.99 10.86
C GLY A 68 3.16 -14.15 12.11
N THR A 69 2.82 -13.47 13.21
CA THR A 69 3.50 -13.59 14.51
C THR A 69 2.68 -14.29 15.57
N GLU A 70 1.54 -14.89 15.21
CA GLU A 70 0.63 -15.60 16.11
C GLU A 70 0.18 -14.73 17.31
N ARG A 71 0.04 -13.42 17.11
CA ARG A 71 -0.42 -12.47 18.12
C ARG A 71 -1.90 -12.20 17.95
N GLN A 72 -2.60 -12.09 19.08
CA GLN A 72 -3.98 -11.66 19.08
C GLN A 72 -4.04 -10.15 18.79
N VAL A 73 -4.74 -9.78 17.73
CA VAL A 73 -5.21 -8.40 17.56
C VAL A 73 -6.42 -8.22 18.48
N PRO A 74 -6.49 -7.16 19.29
CA PRO A 74 -7.71 -6.86 20.03
C PRO A 74 -8.90 -6.73 19.06
N ASP A 75 -9.99 -7.42 19.35
CA ASP A 75 -11.25 -7.24 18.62
C ASP A 75 -11.84 -5.87 18.98
N ASP A 76 -11.57 -4.86 18.16
CA ASP A 76 -12.26 -3.57 18.21
C ASP A 76 -13.10 -3.40 16.94
N ASP A 77 -14.37 -3.83 17.03
CA ASP A 77 -15.33 -3.73 15.93
C ASP A 77 -15.57 -2.27 15.47
N ALA A 78 -15.36 -1.28 16.35
CA ALA A 78 -15.54 0.13 15.99
C ALA A 78 -14.38 0.64 15.13
N GLU A 79 -13.14 0.28 15.48
CA GLU A 79 -11.96 0.57 14.67
C GLU A 79 -12.03 -0.15 13.32
N ALA A 80 -12.44 -1.43 13.33
CA ALA A 80 -12.61 -2.21 12.11
C ALA A 80 -13.72 -1.67 11.20
N ALA A 81 -14.84 -1.18 11.76
CA ALA A 81 -15.91 -0.56 10.98
C ALA A 81 -15.44 0.74 10.28
N VAL A 82 -14.66 1.57 10.97
CA VAL A 82 -14.06 2.78 10.37
C VAL A 82 -13.09 2.40 9.24
N GLY A 83 -12.26 1.38 9.47
CA GLY A 83 -11.36 0.88 8.42
C GLY A 83 -12.09 0.35 7.21
N LEU A 84 -13.20 -0.35 7.40
CA LEU A 84 -14.02 -0.86 6.30
C LEU A 84 -14.62 0.27 5.46
N GLU A 85 -15.12 1.32 6.10
CA GLU A 85 -15.67 2.50 5.41
C GLU A 85 -14.59 3.23 4.58
N VAL A 86 -13.38 3.37 5.11
CA VAL A 86 -12.23 3.94 4.39
C VAL A 86 -11.85 3.04 3.21
N ALA A 87 -11.71 1.73 3.44
CA ALA A 87 -11.38 0.75 2.41
C ALA A 87 -12.38 0.78 1.26
N GLN A 88 -13.69 0.79 1.54
CA GLN A 88 -14.75 0.82 0.53
C GLN A 88 -14.75 2.09 -0.32
N ARG A 89 -14.40 3.24 0.26
CA ARG A 89 -14.30 4.51 -0.48
C ARG A 89 -13.10 4.54 -1.41
N MET A 90 -12.01 3.91 -1.00
CA MET A 90 -10.73 3.95 -1.71
C MET A 90 -10.61 2.86 -2.76
N LEU A 91 -11.04 1.65 -2.41
CA LEU A 91 -11.15 0.51 -3.29
C LEU A 91 -12.52 0.60 -3.99
N SER A 92 -12.74 1.63 -4.80
CA SER A 92 -13.95 1.71 -5.61
C SER A 92 -13.94 0.61 -6.68
N VAL A 93 -15.12 0.28 -7.24
CA VAL A 93 -15.23 -0.73 -8.31
C VAL A 93 -14.35 -0.41 -9.52
N GLU A 94 -14.04 0.88 -9.73
CA GLU A 94 -13.25 1.37 -10.86
C GLU A 94 -11.78 0.94 -10.79
N TYR A 95 -11.29 0.48 -9.63
CA TYR A 95 -9.91 0.01 -9.43
C TYR A 95 -9.78 -1.51 -9.29
N ARG A 96 -10.85 -2.29 -9.57
CA ARG A 96 -10.87 -3.75 -9.41
C ARG A 96 -10.89 -4.51 -10.74
N GLY A 97 -10.31 -5.71 -10.74
CA GLY A 97 -10.40 -6.70 -11.81
C GLY A 97 -9.09 -6.97 -12.55
N ALA A 98 -9.16 -7.77 -13.61
CA ALA A 98 -7.97 -8.19 -14.36
C ALA A 98 -7.22 -6.99 -14.97
N GLY A 99 -5.94 -6.84 -14.61
CA GLY A 99 -5.08 -5.73 -15.07
C GLY A 99 -5.21 -4.43 -14.26
N MET A 100 -5.99 -4.45 -13.18
CA MET A 100 -6.15 -3.32 -12.26
C MET A 100 -5.31 -3.53 -10.99
N PRO A 101 -5.05 -2.47 -10.19
CA PRO A 101 -4.23 -2.56 -8.98
C PRO A 101 -4.80 -3.51 -7.91
N PHE A 102 -6.12 -3.74 -7.91
CA PHE A 102 -6.79 -4.62 -6.96
C PHE A 102 -7.55 -5.74 -7.69
N GLY A 103 -7.56 -6.93 -7.09
CA GLY A 103 -8.34 -8.07 -7.58
C GLY A 103 -9.85 -7.88 -7.40
N ASP A 104 -10.62 -8.87 -7.84
CA ASP A 104 -12.07 -8.89 -7.64
C ASP A 104 -12.42 -8.97 -6.14
N GLU A 105 -13.55 -8.36 -5.78
CA GLU A 105 -14.07 -8.41 -4.41
C GLU A 105 -14.47 -9.85 -4.03
N VAL A 106 -14.02 -10.30 -2.86
CA VAL A 106 -14.38 -11.62 -2.34
C VAL A 106 -15.62 -11.49 -1.45
N PRO A 107 -16.67 -12.30 -1.67
CA PRO A 107 -17.84 -12.29 -0.81
C PRO A 107 -17.49 -12.66 0.64
N VAL A 108 -17.91 -11.82 1.58
CA VAL A 108 -17.76 -12.08 3.02
C VAL A 108 -19.11 -12.51 3.61
N PRO A 109 -19.18 -13.57 4.44
CA PRO A 109 -20.41 -13.96 5.14
C PRO A 109 -21.00 -12.83 5.96
N GLU A 110 -22.34 -12.77 6.05
CA GLU A 110 -23.05 -11.71 6.79
C GLU A 110 -22.80 -11.77 8.31
N ASP A 111 -22.44 -12.94 8.83
CA ASP A 111 -22.14 -13.21 10.24
C ASP A 111 -20.66 -13.05 10.60
N ALA A 112 -19.82 -12.63 9.66
CA ALA A 112 -18.41 -12.36 9.91
C ALA A 112 -18.23 -11.14 10.85
N SER A 113 -17.23 -11.20 11.72
CA SER A 113 -16.83 -10.07 12.57
C SER A 113 -16.44 -8.85 11.72
N MET A 114 -16.47 -7.63 12.27
CA MET A 114 -16.07 -6.46 11.47
C MET A 114 -14.60 -6.54 11.07
N VAL A 115 -13.78 -7.12 11.95
CA VAL A 115 -12.37 -7.45 11.71
C VAL A 115 -12.25 -8.41 10.52
N ASP A 116 -13.00 -9.50 10.49
CA ASP A 116 -13.04 -10.39 9.33
C ASP A 116 -13.55 -9.65 8.08
N ARG A 117 -14.51 -8.74 8.18
CA ARG A 117 -15.01 -8.00 7.00
C ARG A 117 -14.00 -7.00 6.44
N LEU A 118 -13.16 -6.43 7.30
CA LEU A 118 -12.08 -5.52 6.90
C LEU A 118 -10.90 -6.27 6.29
N PHE A 119 -10.50 -7.40 6.88
CA PHE A 119 -9.24 -8.09 6.55
C PHE A 119 -9.40 -9.39 5.77
N ARG A 120 -10.61 -9.97 5.69
CA ARG A 120 -10.88 -11.07 4.75
C ARG A 120 -10.77 -10.49 3.35
N PRO A 121 -9.98 -11.13 2.46
CA PRO A 121 -9.31 -10.43 1.37
C PRO A 121 -10.32 -9.74 0.45
N PRO A 122 -10.32 -8.39 0.35
CA PRO A 122 -11.00 -7.71 -0.75
C PRO A 122 -10.22 -7.83 -2.07
N ALA A 123 -9.09 -8.55 -2.08
CA ALA A 123 -8.26 -8.80 -3.25
C ALA A 123 -7.42 -10.05 -2.97
N GLY A 124 -7.24 -10.92 -3.97
CA GLY A 124 -6.44 -12.14 -3.89
C GLY A 124 -4.95 -11.92 -3.63
N HIS A 125 -4.56 -11.38 -2.47
CA HIS A 125 -3.22 -11.56 -1.94
C HIS A 125 -3.10 -13.00 -1.44
N SER A 126 -2.63 -13.90 -2.31
CA SER A 126 -2.00 -15.12 -1.82
C SER A 126 -0.71 -14.72 -1.09
N PRO A 127 -0.39 -15.32 0.07
CA PRO A 127 0.92 -15.18 0.67
C PRO A 127 1.96 -15.71 -0.33
N GLY A 128 2.65 -14.81 -1.03
CA GLY A 128 3.70 -15.16 -1.98
C GLY A 128 3.47 -14.82 -3.45
N ASP A 129 2.61 -13.85 -3.81
CA ASP A 129 2.60 -13.30 -5.18
C ASP A 129 3.51 -12.04 -5.27
N PRO A 130 4.70 -12.11 -5.90
CA PRO A 130 5.61 -10.99 -6.03
C PRO A 130 5.31 -10.12 -7.26
N GLY A 131 4.14 -10.26 -7.89
CA GLY A 131 3.86 -9.72 -9.22
C GLY A 131 2.90 -8.53 -9.27
N VAL A 132 3.28 -7.38 -8.70
CA VAL A 132 2.90 -6.08 -9.30
C VAL A 132 4.17 -5.23 -9.40
N SER A 133 4.95 -5.57 -10.43
CA SER A 133 5.98 -4.75 -11.06
C SER A 133 5.77 -4.83 -12.57
#